data_AF-A0A442WHG3-F1
#
_entry.id   AF-A0A442WHG3-F1
#
_cell.length_a   1.000
_cell.length_b   1.000
_cell.length_c   1.000
_cell.angle_alpha   90.00
_cell.angle_beta   90.00
_cell.angle_gamma   90.00
#
_symmetry.space_group_name_H-M   'P 1'
#
loop_
_entity.id
_entity.type
_entity.pdbx_description
1 polymer ?
#
loop_
_entity_poly.entity_id
_entity_poly.type
_entity_poly.pdbx_seq_one_letter_code
_entity_poly.pdbx_strand_id
1 'polypeptide(L)'
;MREFSKISPKVWRSKRFRALPSDDARFLLLFFLTSEHQTSAGCFRMPDAYAAADLGWPIERMQTARQHLIEGDLLAFDIATDEYFVVGWFGHNKPMNASHQKSIVRVVSDIEADAVREVAETELHPALIPSTVETLGSARLGNSSYMTRRAS
;
A
#
# COMPACT_ATOMS: atom_id res chain seq x y z
N MET A 1 1.86 17.83 -2.17
CA MET A 1 1.35 17.13 -0.97
C MET A 1 -0.08 16.71 -1.24
N ARG A 2 -0.50 15.53 -0.80
CA ARG A 2 -1.87 15.04 -1.02
C ARG A 2 -2.80 15.64 0.04
N GLU A 3 -3.96 16.16 -0.37
CA GLU A 3 -4.88 16.82 0.58
C GLU A 3 -5.71 15.82 1.39
N PHE A 4 -6.14 14.71 0.81
CA PHE A 4 -6.97 13.72 1.50
C PHE A 4 -6.89 12.32 0.90
N SER A 5 -7.22 11.31 1.71
CA SER A 5 -7.46 9.92 1.31
C SER A 5 -8.91 9.56 1.16
N LYS A 6 -9.24 8.72 0.17
CA LYS A 6 -10.52 8.02 0.16
C LYS A 6 -10.42 6.81 1.08
N ILE A 7 -11.25 6.81 2.12
CA ILE A 7 -11.55 5.63 2.94
C ILE A 7 -12.98 5.23 2.64
N SER A 8 -13.16 4.02 2.12
CA SER A 8 -14.51 3.51 1.86
C SER A 8 -15.20 3.17 3.18
N PRO A 9 -16.49 3.54 3.39
CA PRO A 9 -17.27 3.04 4.52
C PRO A 9 -17.38 1.51 4.56
N LYS A 10 -17.05 0.83 3.46
CA LYS A 10 -16.95 -0.63 3.38
C LYS A 10 -15.82 -1.21 4.24
N VAL A 11 -14.88 -0.40 4.74
CA VAL A 11 -13.83 -0.85 5.69
C VAL A 11 -14.43 -1.60 6.88
N TRP A 12 -15.56 -1.11 7.43
CA TRP A 12 -16.27 -1.74 8.56
C TRP A 12 -16.94 -3.09 8.22
N ARG A 13 -17.06 -3.40 6.93
CA ARG A 13 -17.57 -4.69 6.40
C ARG A 13 -16.45 -5.58 5.84
N SER A 14 -15.22 -5.09 5.79
CA SER A 14 -14.08 -5.85 5.29
C SER A 14 -13.78 -7.03 6.23
N LYS A 15 -13.73 -8.24 5.67
CA LYS A 15 -13.44 -9.45 6.45
C LYS A 15 -12.06 -9.38 7.10
N ARG A 16 -11.03 -8.97 6.34
CA ARG A 16 -9.64 -8.81 6.84
C ARG A 16 -9.55 -7.76 7.95
N PHE A 17 -10.19 -6.61 7.80
CA PHE A 17 -10.19 -5.56 8.84
C PHE A 17 -10.87 -6.03 10.13
N ARG A 18 -12.01 -6.71 10.01
CA ARG A 18 -12.75 -7.25 11.16
C ARG A 18 -12.02 -8.41 11.84
N ALA A 19 -11.21 -9.15 11.11
CA ALA A 19 -10.41 -10.25 11.62
C ALA A 19 -9.17 -9.80 12.41
N LEU A 20 -8.79 -8.51 12.34
CA LEU A 20 -7.69 -7.99 13.14
C LEU A 20 -7.92 -8.24 14.64
N PRO A 21 -6.90 -8.75 15.36
CA PRO A 21 -7.05 -9.23 16.73
C PRO A 21 -7.11 -8.09 17.76
N SER A 22 -6.73 -6.86 17.39
CA SER A 22 -6.77 -5.70 18.29
C SER A 22 -7.37 -4.46 17.64
N ASP A 23 -8.02 -3.63 18.47
CA ASP A 23 -8.48 -2.31 18.06
C ASP A 23 -7.31 -1.36 17.75
N ASP A 24 -6.14 -1.59 18.36
CA ASP A 24 -4.92 -0.86 18.04
C ASP A 24 -4.50 -1.08 16.58
N ALA A 25 -4.56 -2.32 16.08
CA ALA A 25 -4.27 -2.59 14.67
C ALA A 25 -5.26 -1.86 13.76
N ARG A 26 -6.55 -1.88 14.11
CA ARG A 26 -7.59 -1.16 13.36
C ARG A 26 -7.34 0.34 13.35
N PHE A 27 -6.99 0.91 14.50
CA PHE A 27 -6.68 2.32 14.65
C PHE A 27 -5.42 2.70 13.84
N LEU A 28 -4.37 1.88 13.92
CA LEU A 28 -3.13 2.10 13.19
C LEU A 28 -3.34 2.06 11.66
N LEU A 29 -4.18 1.15 11.16
CA LEU A 29 -4.52 1.14 9.73
C LEU A 29 -5.23 2.43 9.31
N LEU A 30 -6.21 2.89 10.11
CA LEU A 30 -6.90 4.15 9.83
C LEU A 30 -5.94 5.33 9.88
N PHE A 31 -5.02 5.35 10.85
CA PHE A 31 -3.95 6.33 10.92
C PHE A 31 -3.08 6.32 9.65
N PHE A 32 -2.54 5.18 9.22
CA PHE A 32 -1.75 5.11 7.97
C PHE A 32 -2.52 5.47 6.71
N LEU A 33 -3.84 5.28 6.72
CA LEU A 33 -4.71 5.74 5.64
C LEU A 33 -4.91 7.24 5.65
N THR A 34 -4.76 7.95 6.78
CA THR A 34 -5.06 9.39 6.91
C THR A 34 -3.88 10.28 7.30
N SER A 35 -2.76 9.72 7.72
CA SER A 35 -1.61 10.46 8.27
C SER A 35 -0.98 11.37 7.22
N GLU A 36 -0.35 12.46 7.67
CA GLU A 36 0.36 13.40 6.80
C GLU A 36 1.54 12.79 6.04
N HIS A 37 2.09 11.68 6.54
CA HIS A 37 3.14 10.90 5.90
C HIS A 37 2.67 10.18 4.63
N GLN A 38 1.36 10.01 4.44
CA GLN A 38 0.82 9.21 3.35
C GLN A 38 0.96 9.93 2.00
N THR A 39 1.29 9.17 0.96
CA THR A 39 1.46 9.66 -0.40
C THR A 39 0.28 9.27 -1.29
N SER A 40 0.27 9.75 -2.54
CA SER A 40 -0.68 9.25 -3.55
C SER A 40 -0.45 7.78 -3.92
N ALA A 41 0.74 7.25 -3.66
CA ALA A 41 1.13 5.89 -4.03
C ALA A 41 0.76 4.84 -2.97
N GLY A 42 0.28 5.26 -1.79
CA GLY A 42 -0.05 4.33 -0.71
C GLY A 42 1.16 3.80 0.05
N CYS A 43 2.36 4.24 -0.33
CA CYS A 43 3.63 3.95 0.32
C CYS A 43 4.32 5.20 0.83
N PHE A 44 5.12 5.03 1.86
CA PHE A 44 5.91 6.08 2.50
C PHE A 44 7.01 5.46 3.36
N ARG A 45 8.07 6.23 3.63
CA ARG A 45 9.10 5.90 4.62
C ARG A 45 8.81 6.63 5.92
N MET A 46 8.71 5.90 7.03
CA MET A 46 8.49 6.48 8.36
C MET A 46 8.95 5.54 9.47
N PRO A 47 9.99 5.87 10.25
CA PRO A 47 10.36 5.05 11.41
C PRO A 47 9.20 4.93 12.41
N ASP A 48 9.07 3.77 13.06
CA ASP A 48 8.00 3.51 14.03
C ASP A 48 7.86 4.58 15.11
N ALA A 49 8.99 5.15 15.54
CA ALA A 49 9.05 6.17 16.56
C ALA A 49 8.23 7.43 16.19
N TYR A 50 8.13 7.75 14.90
CA TYR A 50 7.30 8.86 14.43
C TYR A 50 5.82 8.52 14.57
N ALA A 51 5.39 7.36 14.08
CA ALA A 51 4.01 6.90 14.26
C ALA A 51 3.63 6.77 15.74
N ALA A 52 4.54 6.26 16.57
CA ALA A 52 4.34 6.14 18.01
C ALA A 52 4.16 7.52 18.66
N ALA A 53 4.97 8.51 18.28
CA ALA A 53 4.84 9.88 18.76
C ALA A 53 3.50 10.51 18.37
N ASP A 54 3.09 10.40 17.10
CA ASP A 54 1.82 10.95 16.60
C ASP A 54 0.60 10.33 17.30
N LEU A 55 0.67 9.04 17.58
CA LEU A 55 -0.39 8.29 18.26
C LEU A 55 -0.38 8.44 19.79
N GLY A 56 0.70 8.99 20.35
CA GLY A 56 0.95 9.00 21.79
C GLY A 56 1.08 7.59 22.38
N TRP A 57 1.66 6.65 21.63
CA TRP A 57 1.80 5.25 22.01
C TRP A 57 3.22 4.91 22.45
N PRO A 58 3.40 3.95 23.38
CA PRO A 58 4.67 3.26 23.53
C PRO A 58 5.07 2.58 22.22
N ILE A 59 6.38 2.51 21.95
CA ILE A 59 6.90 1.97 20.69
C ILE A 59 6.51 0.50 20.50
N GLU A 60 6.49 -0.27 21.58
CA GLU A 60 6.13 -1.70 21.57
C GLU A 60 4.67 -1.91 21.17
N ARG A 61 3.78 -0.98 21.56
CA ARG A 61 2.36 -1.00 21.19
C ARG A 61 2.19 -0.74 19.69
N MET A 62 2.91 0.25 19.15
CA MET A 62 2.93 0.53 17.71
C MET A 62 3.42 -0.69 16.92
N GLN A 63 4.54 -1.27 17.34
CA GLN A 63 5.15 -2.44 16.69
C GLN A 63 4.23 -3.67 16.72
N THR A 64 3.57 -3.92 17.85
CA THR A 64 2.60 -5.01 17.98
C THR A 64 1.40 -4.79 17.05
N ALA A 65 0.86 -3.57 17.01
CA ALA A 65 -0.26 -3.23 16.12
C ALA A 65 0.13 -3.36 14.64
N ARG A 66 1.34 -2.95 14.25
CA ARG A 66 1.88 -3.13 12.90
C ARG A 66 2.00 -4.60 12.55
N GLN A 67 2.52 -5.42 13.46
CA GLN A 67 2.67 -6.86 13.24
C GLN A 67 1.32 -7.53 12.93
N HIS A 68 0.26 -7.17 13.66
CA HIS A 68 -1.10 -7.64 13.36
C HIS A 68 -1.60 -7.20 11.97
N LEU A 69 -1.20 -6.03 11.47
CA LEU A 69 -1.56 -5.58 10.12
C LEU A 69 -0.83 -6.35 9.03
N ILE A 70 0.44 -6.69 9.25
CA ILE A 70 1.23 -7.54 8.35
C ILE A 70 0.61 -8.93 8.27
N GLU A 71 0.35 -9.56 9.42
CA GLU A 71 -0.29 -10.88 9.49
C GLU A 71 -1.72 -10.91 8.90
N GLY A 72 -2.40 -9.76 8.90
CA GLY A 72 -3.72 -9.59 8.31
C GLY A 72 -3.74 -9.27 6.81
N ASP A 73 -2.59 -9.27 6.12
CA ASP A 73 -2.42 -8.85 4.73
C ASP A 73 -2.99 -7.44 4.45
N LEU A 74 -2.85 -6.54 5.41
CA LEU A 74 -3.33 -5.15 5.33
C LEU A 74 -2.18 -4.14 5.21
N LEU A 75 -0.94 -4.59 5.40
CA LEU A 75 0.25 -3.77 5.38
C LEU A 75 1.45 -4.60 4.90
N ALA A 76 2.22 -4.06 3.97
CA ALA A 76 3.58 -4.50 3.70
C ALA A 76 4.55 -3.52 4.39
N PHE A 77 5.60 -4.05 5.01
CA PHE A 77 6.55 -3.26 5.77
C PHE A 77 7.94 -3.89 5.74
N ASP A 78 8.97 -3.06 5.68
CA ASP A 78 10.37 -3.46 5.86
C ASP A 78 11.02 -2.69 7.02
N ILE A 79 11.62 -3.45 7.94
CA ILE A 79 12.23 -2.92 9.17
C ILE A 79 13.58 -2.23 8.92
N ALA A 80 14.28 -2.55 7.84
CA ALA A 80 15.59 -1.98 7.56
C ALA A 80 15.49 -0.62 6.86
N THR A 81 14.46 -0.43 6.03
CA THR A 81 14.23 0.81 5.28
C THR A 81 13.15 1.72 5.89
N ASP A 82 12.40 1.22 6.88
CA ASP A 82 11.23 1.87 7.47
C ASP A 82 10.13 2.18 6.43
N GLU A 83 10.02 1.36 5.39
CA GLU A 83 9.09 1.58 4.30
C GLU A 83 7.80 0.79 4.47
N TYR A 84 6.69 1.48 4.25
CA TYR A 84 5.35 0.97 4.37
C TYR A 84 4.65 0.99 3.01
N PHE A 85 3.78 0.02 2.79
CA PHE A 85 2.74 0.08 1.78
C PHE A 85 1.41 -0.42 2.33
N VAL A 86 0.35 0.38 2.18
CA VAL A 86 -1.00 0.01 2.65
C VAL A 86 -1.68 -0.86 1.60
N VAL A 87 -1.83 -2.16 1.91
CA VAL A 87 -2.40 -3.14 0.97
C VAL A 87 -3.89 -2.84 0.72
N GLY A 88 -4.28 -2.84 -0.55
CA GLY A 88 -5.62 -2.48 -1.03
C GLY A 88 -5.76 -1.00 -1.38
N TRP A 89 -4.69 -0.20 -1.31
CA TRP A 89 -4.73 1.24 -1.54
C TRP A 89 -5.37 1.62 -2.88
N PHE A 90 -4.92 0.98 -3.96
CA PHE A 90 -5.39 1.27 -5.32
C PHE A 90 -6.81 0.75 -5.60
N GLY A 91 -7.45 0.04 -4.68
CA GLY A 91 -8.88 -0.25 -4.74
C GLY A 91 -9.75 1.02 -4.59
N HIS A 92 -9.22 2.06 -3.95
CA HIS A 92 -9.94 3.30 -3.65
C HIS A 92 -9.23 4.55 -4.17
N ASN A 93 -7.89 4.53 -4.21
CA ASN A 93 -7.04 5.68 -4.48
C ASN A 93 -6.23 5.48 -5.77
N LYS A 94 -6.91 5.17 -6.88
CA LYS A 94 -6.29 4.98 -8.20
C LYS A 94 -5.67 6.28 -8.75
N PRO A 95 -4.68 6.17 -9.65
CA PRO A 95 -4.26 7.29 -10.48
C PRO A 95 -5.47 7.97 -11.13
N MET A 96 -5.44 9.31 -11.16
CA MET A 96 -6.58 10.12 -11.65
C MET A 96 -6.39 10.59 -13.09
N ASN A 97 -5.14 10.68 -13.54
CA ASN A 97 -4.73 11.09 -14.87
C ASN A 97 -3.28 10.64 -15.11
N ALA A 98 -2.78 10.80 -16.34
CA ALA A 98 -1.44 10.35 -16.73
C ALA A 98 -0.30 11.02 -15.94
N SER A 99 -0.43 12.30 -15.59
CA SER A 99 0.58 13.02 -14.78
C SER A 99 0.63 12.46 -13.36
N HIS A 100 -0.53 12.26 -12.74
CA HIS A 100 -0.66 11.65 -11.41
C HIS A 100 -0.13 10.20 -11.41
N GLN A 101 -0.43 9.43 -12.46
CA GLN A 101 0.11 8.08 -12.63
C GLN A 101 1.63 8.07 -12.71
N LYS A 102 2.24 8.96 -13.50
CA LYS A 102 3.69 9.07 -13.61
C LYS A 102 4.33 9.35 -12.24
N SER A 103 3.71 10.23 -11.45
CA SER A 103 4.14 10.51 -10.08
C SER A 103 4.03 9.28 -9.18
N ILE A 104 2.92 8.54 -9.23
CA ILE A 104 2.73 7.31 -8.44
C ILE A 104 3.75 6.24 -8.82
N VAL A 105 3.94 5.97 -10.11
CA VAL A 105 4.89 4.96 -10.62
C VAL A 105 6.30 5.28 -10.13
N ARG A 106 6.71 6.55 -10.19
CA ARG A 106 8.00 6.97 -9.66
C ARG A 106 8.13 6.70 -8.16
N VAL A 107 7.13 7.10 -7.37
CA VAL A 107 7.18 6.88 -5.90
C VAL A 107 7.24 5.40 -5.55
N VAL A 108 6.50 4.55 -6.29
CA VAL A 108 6.59 3.09 -6.10
C VAL A 108 7.95 2.55 -6.53
N SER A 109 8.52 2.99 -7.65
CA SER A 109 9.85 2.54 -8.08
C SER A 109 10.99 2.99 -7.15
N ASP A 110 10.79 4.10 -6.43
CA ASP A 110 11.77 4.66 -5.49
C ASP A 110 11.76 3.94 -4.13
N ILE A 111 10.85 2.97 -3.88
CA ILE A 111 10.85 2.13 -2.67
C ILE A 111 12.14 1.28 -2.67
N GLU A 112 12.93 1.35 -1.61
CA GLU A 112 14.20 0.64 -1.47
C GLU A 112 13.98 -0.86 -1.18
N ALA A 113 13.04 -1.21 -0.31
CA ALA A 113 12.74 -2.58 0.06
C ALA A 113 12.01 -3.33 -1.05
N ASP A 114 12.71 -4.27 -1.70
CA ASP A 114 12.19 -5.11 -2.78
C ASP A 114 10.84 -5.76 -2.44
N ALA A 115 10.72 -6.35 -1.24
CA ALA A 115 9.49 -7.02 -0.82
C ALA A 115 8.28 -6.07 -0.71
N VAL A 116 8.50 -4.83 -0.25
CA VAL A 116 7.43 -3.82 -0.17
C VAL A 116 7.10 -3.29 -1.57
N ARG A 117 8.13 -3.05 -2.39
CA ARG A 117 8.00 -2.57 -3.77
C ARG A 117 7.23 -3.55 -4.64
N GLU A 118 7.54 -4.84 -4.58
CA GLU A 118 6.86 -5.88 -5.36
C GLU A 118 5.36 -5.97 -5.04
N VAL A 119 4.98 -5.83 -3.78
CA VAL A 119 3.56 -5.79 -3.38
C VAL A 119 2.88 -4.55 -3.94
N ALA A 120 3.52 -3.39 -3.84
CA ALA A 120 2.99 -2.13 -4.37
C ALA A 120 2.85 -2.15 -5.90
N GLU A 121 3.84 -2.67 -6.63
CA GLU A 121 3.80 -2.81 -8.08
C GLU A 121 2.70 -3.77 -8.55
N THR A 122 2.53 -4.89 -7.82
CA THR A 122 1.47 -5.87 -8.10
C THR A 122 0.08 -5.26 -7.99
N GLU A 123 -0.18 -4.43 -6.98
CA GLU A 123 -1.47 -3.73 -6.85
C GLU A 123 -1.61 -2.54 -7.81
N LEU A 124 -0.52 -1.85 -8.12
CA LEU A 124 -0.52 -0.69 -9.00
C LEU A 124 -0.81 -1.08 -10.46
N HIS A 125 -0.21 -2.17 -10.95
CA HIS A 125 -0.32 -2.59 -12.35
C HIS A 125 -1.77 -2.61 -12.88
N PRO A 126 -2.75 -3.30 -12.26
CA PRO A 126 -4.14 -3.29 -12.71
C PRO A 126 -4.88 -1.96 -12.46
N ALA A 127 -4.28 -1.02 -11.73
CA ALA A 127 -4.84 0.30 -11.45
C ALA A 127 -4.32 1.40 -12.40
N LEU A 128 -3.32 1.10 -13.25
CA LEU A 128 -2.82 2.02 -14.25
C LEU A 128 -3.91 2.37 -15.26
N ILE A 129 -3.99 3.65 -15.60
CA ILE A 129 -4.79 4.16 -16.71
C ILE A 129 -4.09 3.70 -17.99
N PRO A 130 -4.78 2.97 -18.89
CA PRO A 130 -4.26 2.65 -20.20
C PRO A 130 -3.90 3.95 -20.90
N SER A 131 -2.67 4.08 -21.40
CA SER A 131 -2.34 5.25 -22.20
C SER A 131 -3.20 5.22 -23.47
N THR A 132 -3.72 6.37 -23.92
CA THR A 132 -4.47 6.45 -25.19
C THR A 132 -3.61 6.03 -26.40
N VAL A 133 -2.29 5.91 -26.21
CA VAL A 133 -1.30 5.45 -27.19
C VAL A 133 -1.21 3.90 -27.23
N GLU A 134 -1.53 3.19 -26.15
CA GLU A 134 -1.42 1.72 -26.06
C GLU A 134 -2.67 0.97 -26.53
N THR A 135 -3.78 1.64 -26.84
CA THR A 135 -4.91 1.00 -27.53
C THR A 135 -4.63 0.72 -29.02
N LEU A 136 -3.45 1.11 -29.52
CA LEU A 136 -2.92 0.72 -30.82
C LEU A 136 -1.63 -0.10 -30.65
N GLY A 137 -1.75 -1.34 -30.16
CA GLY A 137 -0.63 -2.26 -30.21
C GLY A 137 -0.66 -3.36 -29.17
N SER A 138 -1.45 -4.40 -29.45
CA SER A 138 -1.15 -5.74 -28.96
C SER A 138 0.27 -6.13 -29.38
N ALA A 139 1.26 -5.88 -28.53
CA ALA A 139 2.58 -6.50 -28.57
C ALA A 139 3.34 -6.10 -27.30
N ARG A 140 3.79 -7.09 -26.51
CA ARG A 140 4.76 -7.01 -25.39
C ARG A 140 4.22 -7.02 -23.95
N LEU A 141 3.11 -7.71 -23.67
CA LEU A 141 2.84 -8.24 -22.31
C LEU A 141 2.83 -9.78 -22.28
N GLY A 142 3.55 -10.42 -23.20
CA GLY A 142 3.56 -11.87 -23.38
C GLY A 142 4.84 -12.57 -22.95
N ASN A 143 5.57 -12.15 -21.91
CA ASN A 143 6.77 -12.88 -21.48
C ASN A 143 7.13 -12.70 -19.99
N SER A 144 6.18 -12.85 -19.08
CA SER A 144 6.51 -13.17 -17.67
C SER A 144 6.20 -14.64 -17.40
N SER A 145 7.24 -15.44 -17.25
CA SER A 145 7.22 -16.91 -17.18
C SER A 145 6.90 -17.49 -15.79
N TYR A 146 6.11 -16.81 -14.96
CA TYR A 146 5.89 -17.24 -13.57
C TYR A 146 4.48 -17.81 -13.27
N MET A 147 3.68 -18.16 -14.29
CA MET A 147 2.35 -18.76 -14.09
C MET A 147 2.25 -20.29 -14.29
N THR A 148 3.35 -21.06 -14.26
CA THR A 148 3.26 -22.53 -14.50
C THR A 148 3.78 -23.43 -13.38
N ARG A 149 3.90 -22.96 -12.13
CA ARG A 149 4.15 -23.88 -11.00
C ARG A 149 3.31 -23.55 -9.78
N ARG A 150 2.02 -23.86 -9.88
CA ARG A 150 1.18 -24.32 -8.75
C ARG A 150 -0.03 -25.06 -9.31
N ALA A 151 0.26 -26.20 -9.94
CA ALA A 151 -0.66 -27.29 -10.20
C ALA A 151 0.17 -28.56 -10.41
N SER A 152 0.73 -29.09 -9.33
CA SER A 152 1.20 -30.46 -9.17
C SER A 152 1.22 -30.76 -7.67
#